data_AF-T1PDC4-F1
#
_entry.id   AF-T1PDC4-F1
#
_cell.length_a   1.000
_cell.length_b   1.000
_cell.length_c   1.000
_cell.angle_alpha   90.00
_cell.angle_beta   90.00
_cell.angle_gamma   90.00
#
_symmetry.space_group_name_H-M   'P 1'
#
loop_
_entity.id
_entity.type
_entity.pdbx_description
1 polymer ?
#
loop_
_entity_poly.entity_id
_entity_poly.type
_entity_poly.pdbx_seq_one_letter_code
_entity_poly.pdbx_strand_id
1 'polypeptide(L)'
;MVDSCSNILTGDQFYNFLNHNFDRHYDQNRAPLGLYFHAAWLKNNPEFLDAFLYWIDEILANHNDVYFVTMTQVIQWMQNPRTISEVKNFEPWREKCSVEGKPACWVPNACKLTSKEIPGETINLQTCVRCPNNYPWVNDPTGDGFF
;
A
#
# COMPACT_ATOMS: atom_id res chain seq x y z
N MET A 1 -0.55 -4.63 -13.27
CA MET A 1 -1.46 -4.00 -12.29
C MET A 1 -2.76 -4.79 -12.28
N VAL A 2 -3.53 -4.77 -11.20
CA VAL A 2 -4.84 -5.43 -11.20
C VAL A 2 -5.83 -4.66 -12.09
N ASP A 3 -5.79 -3.32 -12.05
CA ASP A 3 -6.61 -2.45 -12.89
C ASP A 3 -6.34 -2.56 -14.41
N SER A 4 -5.22 -3.17 -14.82
CA SER A 4 -4.94 -3.44 -16.24
C SER A 4 -5.63 -4.71 -16.78
N CYS A 5 -6.28 -5.51 -15.92
CA CYS A 5 -7.05 -6.68 -16.32
C CYS A 5 -8.44 -6.25 -16.82
N SER A 6 -8.52 -5.78 -18.07
CA SER A 6 -9.71 -5.16 -18.65
C SER A 6 -10.94 -6.07 -18.80
N ASN A 7 -10.78 -7.37 -18.58
CA ASN A 7 -11.86 -8.37 -18.62
C ASN A 7 -12.56 -8.58 -17.27
N ILE A 8 -12.06 -7.98 -16.18
CA ILE A 8 -12.70 -7.99 -14.87
C ILE A 8 -13.69 -6.83 -14.80
N LEU A 9 -14.97 -7.15 -14.87
CA LEU A 9 -16.06 -6.18 -14.96
C LEU A 9 -17.05 -6.27 -13.80
N THR A 10 -16.97 -7.30 -12.96
CA THR A 10 -17.86 -7.50 -11.80
C THR A 10 -17.09 -7.96 -10.57
N GLY A 11 -17.66 -7.73 -9.37
CA GLY A 11 -17.09 -8.19 -8.10
C GLY A 11 -16.83 -9.71 -8.08
N ASP A 12 -17.75 -10.52 -8.61
CA ASP A 12 -17.60 -11.98 -8.68
C ASP A 12 -16.42 -12.41 -9.55
N GLN A 13 -16.22 -11.76 -10.70
CA GLN A 13 -15.08 -12.03 -11.56
C GLN A 13 -13.77 -11.68 -10.85
N PHE A 14 -13.77 -10.56 -10.11
CA PHE A 14 -12.60 -10.14 -9.36
C PHE A 14 -12.27 -11.09 -8.21
N TYR A 15 -13.28 -11.53 -7.46
CA TYR A 15 -13.12 -12.54 -6.41
C TYR A 15 -12.55 -13.86 -6.94
N ASN A 16 -13.12 -14.39 -8.02
CA ASN A 16 -12.62 -15.61 -8.66
C ASN A 16 -11.20 -15.44 -9.20
N PHE A 17 -10.89 -14.25 -9.73
CA PHE A 17 -9.54 -13.90 -10.16
C PHE A 17 -8.53 -13.92 -9.00
N LEU A 18 -8.90 -13.39 -7.83
CA LEU A 18 -8.06 -13.40 -6.64
C LEU A 18 -7.77 -14.84 -6.18
N ASN A 19 -8.81 -15.66 -6.05
CA ASN A 19 -8.67 -17.07 -5.67
C ASN A 19 -7.81 -17.85 -6.65
N HIS A 20 -8.07 -17.73 -7.96
CA HIS A 20 -7.28 -18.43 -8.96
C HIS A 20 -5.78 -18.09 -8.89
N ASN A 21 -5.43 -16.81 -8.70
CA ASN A 21 -4.03 -16.41 -8.61
C ASN A 21 -3.41 -16.73 -7.25
N PHE A 22 -4.21 -16.73 -6.18
CA PHE A 22 -3.79 -17.23 -4.88
C PHE A 22 -3.41 -18.71 -4.96
N ASP A 23 -4.29 -19.57 -5.47
CA ASP A 23 -4.06 -21.01 -5.61
C ASP A 23 -2.81 -21.30 -6.45
N ARG A 24 -2.63 -20.58 -7.57
CA ARG A 24 -1.44 -20.70 -8.43
C ARG A 24 -0.13 -20.51 -7.66
N HIS A 25 -0.10 -19.60 -6.68
CA HIS A 25 1.08 -19.36 -5.86
C HIS A 25 1.14 -20.35 -4.69
N TYR A 26 0.02 -20.53 -4.00
CA TYR A 26 -0.09 -21.28 -2.77
C TYR A 26 0.16 -22.79 -2.96
N ASP A 27 -0.35 -23.37 -4.05
CA ASP A 27 -0.24 -24.80 -4.36
C ASP A 27 1.06 -25.18 -5.08
N GLN A 28 1.88 -24.20 -5.47
CA GLN A 28 3.16 -24.41 -6.15
C GLN A 28 4.34 -24.13 -5.22
N ASN A 29 5.12 -23.09 -5.52
CA ASN A 29 6.36 -22.78 -4.80
C ASN A 29 6.17 -21.71 -3.71
N ARG A 30 4.95 -21.25 -3.46
CA ARG A 30 4.61 -20.17 -2.51
C ARG A 30 5.43 -18.90 -2.75
N ALA A 31 5.73 -18.59 -4.01
CA ALA A 31 6.30 -17.30 -4.37
C ALA A 31 5.36 -16.17 -3.87
N PRO A 32 5.89 -15.03 -3.37
CA PRO A 32 5.06 -13.93 -2.92
C PRO A 32 4.06 -13.48 -4.00
N LEU A 33 2.77 -13.46 -3.66
CA LEU A 33 1.70 -12.96 -4.53
C LEU A 33 1.66 -11.43 -4.45
N GLY A 34 1.95 -10.76 -5.56
CA GLY A 34 1.86 -9.31 -5.66
C GLY A 34 0.50 -8.85 -6.16
N LEU A 35 -0.25 -8.14 -5.31
CA LEU A 35 -1.51 -7.48 -5.68
C LEU A 35 -1.28 -5.97 -5.78
N TYR A 36 -1.17 -5.46 -7.01
CA TYR A 36 -0.79 -4.07 -7.29
C TYR A 36 -1.99 -3.26 -7.79
N PHE A 37 -2.37 -2.23 -7.03
CA PHE A 37 -3.59 -1.45 -7.26
C PHE A 37 -3.33 0.04 -7.41
N HIS A 38 -4.19 0.70 -8.19
CA HIS A 38 -4.44 2.14 -8.03
C HIS A 38 -5.68 2.37 -7.15
N ALA A 39 -5.60 3.30 -6.20
CA ALA A 39 -6.69 3.59 -5.26
C ALA A 39 -8.01 3.99 -5.95
N ALA A 40 -7.92 4.70 -7.08
CA ALA A 40 -9.09 5.11 -7.86
C ALA A 40 -9.89 3.91 -8.38
N TRP A 41 -9.23 2.80 -8.74
CA TRP A 41 -9.91 1.62 -9.30
C TRP A 41 -10.80 0.94 -8.28
N LEU A 42 -10.35 0.79 -7.03
CA LEU A 42 -11.17 0.25 -5.94
C LEU A 42 -12.27 1.24 -5.51
N LYS A 43 -11.91 2.52 -5.35
CA LYS A 43 -12.86 3.54 -4.86
C LYS A 43 -14.02 3.79 -5.83
N ASN A 44 -13.75 3.80 -7.13
CA ASN A 44 -14.76 4.11 -8.15
C ASN A 44 -15.65 2.92 -8.48
N ASN A 45 -15.31 1.70 -8.04
CA ASN A 45 -16.07 0.48 -8.27
C ASN A 45 -16.32 -0.22 -6.91
N PRO A 46 -17.38 0.19 -6.16
CA PRO A 46 -17.64 -0.32 -4.82
C PRO A 46 -17.73 -1.86 -4.75
N GLU A 47 -18.27 -2.51 -5.78
CA GLU A 47 -18.33 -3.97 -5.88
C GLU A 47 -16.94 -4.64 -5.85
N PHE A 48 -15.91 -3.99 -6.40
CA PHE A 48 -14.54 -4.53 -6.36
C PHE A 48 -13.93 -4.37 -4.98
N LEU A 49 -14.20 -3.26 -4.30
CA LEU A 49 -13.76 -3.06 -2.93
C LEU A 49 -14.43 -4.07 -1.99
N ASP A 50 -15.75 -4.26 -2.12
CA ASP A 50 -16.50 -5.23 -1.32
C ASP A 50 -15.99 -6.65 -1.54
N ALA A 51 -15.79 -7.06 -2.80
CA ALA A 51 -15.22 -8.37 -3.13
C ALA A 51 -13.78 -8.55 -2.61
N PHE A 52 -12.96 -7.49 -2.66
CA PHE A 52 -11.59 -7.54 -2.15
C PHE A 52 -11.52 -7.67 -0.63
N LEU A 53 -12.34 -6.90 0.10
CA LEU A 53 -12.43 -6.99 1.55
C LEU A 53 -12.96 -8.35 1.98
N TYR A 54 -14.01 -8.84 1.30
CA TYR A 54 -14.55 -10.18 1.53
C TYR A 54 -13.47 -11.27 1.35
N TRP A 55 -12.70 -11.20 0.26
CA TRP A 55 -11.61 -12.13 -0.01
C TRP A 55 -10.50 -12.05 1.05
N ILE A 56 -10.11 -10.85 1.50
CA ILE A 56 -9.13 -10.70 2.58
C ILE A 56 -9.61 -11.37 3.86
N ASP A 57 -10.85 -11.08 4.28
CA ASP A 57 -11.42 -11.63 5.51
C ASP A 57 -11.51 -13.16 5.44
N GLU A 58 -11.92 -13.71 4.30
CA GLU A 58 -11.99 -15.16 4.07
C GLU A 58 -10.60 -15.82 4.16
N ILE A 59 -9.60 -15.25 3.48
CA ILE A 59 -8.22 -15.78 3.49
C ILE A 59 -7.64 -15.74 4.90
N LEU A 60 -7.80 -14.64 5.63
CA LEU A 60 -7.31 -14.50 7.00
C LEU A 60 -8.02 -15.44 7.98
N ALA A 61 -9.30 -15.72 7.77
CA ALA A 61 -10.07 -16.63 8.62
C ALA A 61 -9.71 -18.11 8.36
N ASN A 62 -9.48 -18.48 7.10
CA ASN A 62 -9.31 -19.87 6.69
C ASN A 62 -7.85 -20.34 6.65
N HIS A 63 -6.87 -19.42 6.59
CA HIS A 63 -5.45 -19.75 6.48
C HIS A 63 -4.65 -19.19 7.66
N ASN A 64 -3.97 -20.08 8.39
CA ASN A 64 -3.06 -19.71 9.48
C ASN A 64 -1.60 -19.52 9.02
N ASP A 65 -1.34 -19.69 7.73
CA ASP A 65 -0.03 -19.69 7.10
C ASP A 65 0.09 -18.65 5.96
N VAL A 66 -0.89 -17.75 5.85
CA VAL A 66 -0.91 -16.63 4.89
C VAL A 66 -0.72 -15.32 5.65
N TYR A 67 0.16 -14.45 5.13
CA TYR A 67 0.51 -13.18 5.76
C TYR A 67 0.49 -12.04 4.73
N PHE A 68 -0.25 -10.97 5.04
CA PHE A 68 -0.20 -9.71 4.28
C PHE A 68 0.92 -8.84 4.84
N VAL A 69 1.98 -8.64 4.05
CA VAL A 69 3.22 -7.98 4.49
C VAL A 69 3.66 -6.90 3.53
N THR A 70 4.54 -6.02 4.00
CA THR A 70 5.22 -5.03 3.16
C THR A 70 6.30 -5.67 2.28
N MET A 71 6.70 -4.99 1.20
CA MET A 71 7.78 -5.46 0.32
C MET A 71 9.11 -5.63 1.08
N THR A 72 9.42 -4.74 2.02
CA THR A 72 10.61 -4.86 2.88
C THR A 72 10.58 -6.11 3.74
N GLN A 73 9.40 -6.45 4.28
CA GLN A 73 9.21 -7.66 5.10
C GLN A 73 9.39 -8.95 4.28
N VAL A 74 9.00 -8.95 3.00
CA VAL A 74 9.33 -10.06 2.08
C VAL A 74 10.84 -10.22 1.92
N ILE A 75 11.57 -9.13 1.69
CA ILE A 75 13.04 -9.16 1.56
C ILE A 75 13.70 -9.64 2.86
N GLN A 76 13.23 -9.17 4.02
CA GLN A 76 13.75 -9.61 5.32
C GLN A 76 13.55 -11.11 5.54
N TRP A 77 12.42 -11.67 5.10
CA TRP A 77 12.20 -13.11 5.12
C TRP A 77 13.11 -13.84 4.12
N MET A 78 13.33 -13.32 2.91
CA MET A 78 14.27 -13.92 1.95
C MET A 78 15.72 -13.91 2.46
N GLN A 79 16.11 -12.87 3.19
CA GLN A 79 17.43 -12.76 3.82
C GLN A 79 17.61 -13.73 5.00
N ASN A 80 16.53 -14.08 5.68
CA ASN A 80 16.52 -15.02 6.80
C ASN A 80 15.22 -15.86 6.82
N PRO A 81 15.14 -16.91 5.97
CA PRO A 81 13.92 -17.67 5.77
C PRO A 81 13.39 -18.29 7.06
N ARG A 82 12.09 -18.10 7.32
CA ARG A 82 11.39 -18.67 8.47
C ARG A 82 10.30 -19.63 8.02
N THR A 83 10.16 -20.74 8.75
CA THR A 83 9.02 -21.65 8.60
C THR A 83 7.75 -21.02 9.17
N ILE A 84 6.58 -21.58 8.82
CA ILE A 84 5.27 -21.09 9.30
C ILE A 84 5.16 -21.10 10.83
N SER A 85 5.81 -22.05 11.52
CA SER A 85 5.81 -22.09 12.99
C SER A 85 6.68 -20.97 13.58
N GLU A 86 7.82 -20.67 12.98
CA GLU A 86 8.75 -19.63 13.44
C GLU A 86 8.27 -18.22 13.11
N VAL A 87 7.56 -18.05 12.00
CA VAL A 87 7.20 -16.73 11.47
C VAL A 87 6.26 -15.95 12.40
N LYS A 88 5.51 -16.66 13.26
CA LYS A 88 4.68 -16.06 14.32
C LYS A 88 5.50 -15.20 15.30
N ASN A 89 6.77 -15.53 15.50
CA ASN A 89 7.71 -14.81 16.37
C ASN A 89 8.81 -14.10 15.56
N PHE A 90 8.59 -13.86 14.27
CA PHE A 90 9.57 -13.18 13.43
C PHE A 90 9.51 -11.67 13.65
N GLU A 91 10.46 -11.15 14.44
CA GLU A 91 10.50 -9.75 14.87
C GLU A 91 10.32 -8.71 13.75
N PRO A 92 10.92 -8.85 12.55
CA PRO A 92 10.70 -7.86 11.47
C PRO A 92 9.25 -7.78 10.99
N TRP A 93 8.46 -8.85 11.14
CA TRP A 93 7.03 -8.84 10.82
C TRP A 93 6.15 -8.31 11.97
N ARG A 94 6.73 -8.11 13.16
CA ARG A 94 6.06 -7.56 14.35
C ARG A 94 6.41 -6.10 14.62
N GLU A 95 7.26 -5.48 13.80
CA GLU A 95 7.49 -4.04 13.86
C GLU A 95 6.16 -3.31 13.66
N LYS A 96 5.80 -2.39 14.57
CA LYS A 96 4.53 -1.65 14.52
C LYS A 96 3.29 -2.59 14.47
N CYS A 97 3.35 -3.72 15.19
CA CYS A 97 2.33 -4.79 15.18
C CYS A 97 0.88 -4.31 15.38
N SER A 98 0.63 -3.45 16.36
CA SER A 98 -0.64 -2.75 16.54
C SER A 98 -0.32 -1.32 16.98
N VAL A 99 -0.32 -0.39 16.03
CA VAL A 99 0.00 1.00 16.30
C VAL A 99 -1.25 1.69 16.83
N GLU A 100 -1.25 1.96 18.13
CA GLU A 100 -2.23 2.82 18.79
C GLU A 100 -1.56 4.14 19.19
N GLY A 101 -2.36 5.20 19.35
CA GLY A 101 -1.87 6.47 19.86
C GLY A 101 -2.39 7.68 19.10
N LYS A 102 -1.72 8.81 19.33
CA LYS A 102 -2.08 10.11 18.75
C LYS A 102 -1.36 10.29 17.40
N PRO A 103 -1.98 11.00 16.44
CA PRO A 103 -1.26 11.41 15.23
C PRO A 103 -0.10 12.35 15.58
N ALA A 104 0.87 12.48 14.68
CA ALA A 104 2.01 13.38 14.87
C ALA A 104 1.59 14.85 15.05
N CYS A 105 0.50 15.26 14.39
CA CYS A 105 -0.16 16.54 14.61
C CYS A 105 -1.68 16.39 14.42
N TRP A 106 -2.49 17.19 15.12
CA TRP A 106 -3.95 17.16 15.02
C TRP A 106 -4.50 17.98 13.86
N VAL A 107 -3.89 19.13 13.60
CA VAL A 107 -4.27 20.03 12.50
C VAL A 107 -3.02 20.26 11.65
N PRO A 108 -2.89 19.60 10.50
CA PRO A 108 -1.81 19.83 9.57
C PRO A 108 -1.84 21.25 9.00
N ASN A 109 -0.68 21.80 8.67
CA ASN A 109 -0.57 23.04 7.90
C ASN A 109 -1.02 22.78 6.46
N ALA A 110 -1.82 23.70 5.91
CA ALA A 110 -2.25 23.66 4.51
C ALA A 110 -1.44 24.69 3.70
N CYS A 111 -0.33 24.23 3.10
CA CYS A 111 0.60 25.10 2.40
C CYS A 111 0.19 25.27 0.94
N LYS A 112 -0.27 26.48 0.56
CA LYS A 112 -0.50 26.88 -0.84
C LYS A 112 0.82 27.31 -1.45
N LEU A 113 1.43 26.46 -2.26
CA LEU A 113 2.79 26.66 -2.76
C LEU A 113 2.82 26.77 -4.28
N THR A 114 3.87 27.42 -4.80
CA THR A 114 4.18 27.53 -6.22
C THR A 114 5.64 27.18 -6.43
N SER A 115 6.03 26.80 -7.65
CA SER A 115 7.43 26.59 -8.02
C SER A 115 7.66 27.06 -9.45
N LYS A 116 8.88 27.54 -9.74
CA LYS A 116 9.30 27.88 -11.11
C LYS A 116 9.30 26.65 -12.02
N GLU A 117 9.44 25.45 -11.45
CA GLU A 117 9.46 24.19 -12.18
C GLU A 117 8.05 23.72 -12.59
N ILE A 118 7.00 24.30 -11.99
CA ILE A 118 5.59 24.03 -12.32
C ILE A 118 4.88 25.37 -12.56
N PRO A 119 5.20 26.05 -13.67
CA PRO A 119 4.72 27.40 -13.91
C PRO A 119 3.20 27.46 -14.05
N GLY A 120 2.57 28.38 -13.31
CA GLY A 120 1.13 28.65 -13.40
C GLY A 120 0.26 27.81 -12.45
N GLU A 121 0.83 26.80 -11.79
CA GLU A 121 0.09 25.99 -10.81
C GLU A 121 0.28 26.49 -9.38
N THR A 122 -0.77 26.35 -8.58
CA THR A 122 -0.71 26.48 -7.12
C THR A 122 -1.13 25.16 -6.51
N ILE A 123 -0.20 24.48 -5.85
CA ILE A 123 -0.41 23.14 -5.30
C ILE A 123 -0.49 23.22 -3.78
N ASN A 124 -1.51 22.57 -3.22
CA ASN A 124 -1.65 22.43 -1.78
C ASN A 124 -0.81 21.25 -1.27
N LEU A 125 0.06 21.51 -0.30
CA LEU A 125 0.81 20.49 0.43
C LEU A 125 0.39 20.50 1.89
N GLN A 126 -0.17 19.39 2.37
CA GLN A 126 -0.52 19.21 3.78
C GLN A 126 0.65 18.58 4.54
N THR A 127 1.06 19.20 5.64
CA THR A 127 2.18 18.70 6.44
C THR A 127 2.09 19.10 7.91
N CYS A 128 2.67 18.30 8.81
CA CYS A 128 2.80 18.67 10.23
C CYS A 128 3.96 19.64 10.49
N VAL A 129 4.88 19.82 9.54
CA VAL A 129 5.99 20.78 9.66
C VAL A 129 5.61 22.16 9.12
N ARG A 130 6.45 23.17 9.38
CA ARG A 130 6.26 24.51 8.81
C ARG A 130 6.27 24.45 7.28
N CYS A 131 5.45 25.26 6.64
CA CYS A 131 5.41 25.34 5.18
C CYS A 131 6.78 25.75 4.60
N PRO A 132 7.27 25.05 3.56
CA PRO A 132 8.48 25.43 2.85
C PRO A 132 8.25 26.73 2.05
N ASN A 133 9.34 27.31 1.54
CA ASN A 133 9.29 28.56 0.77
C ASN A 133 8.73 28.36 -0.64
N ASN A 134 9.08 27.25 -1.27
CA ASN A 134 8.63 26.85 -2.61
C ASN A 134 7.95 25.48 -2.58
N TYR A 135 7.21 25.15 -3.63
CA TYR A 135 6.71 23.79 -3.81
C TYR A 135 7.88 22.85 -4.11
N PRO A 136 8.10 21.79 -3.30
CA PRO A 136 9.17 20.85 -3.53
C PRO A 136 9.06 20.19 -4.91
N TRP A 137 10.15 20.21 -5.68
CA TRP A 137 10.21 19.57 -6.99
C TRP A 137 11.59 19.00 -7.28
N VAL A 138 11.84 18.61 -8.54
CA VAL A 138 13.03 17.85 -8.96
C VAL A 138 14.34 18.54 -8.56
N ASN A 139 14.46 19.86 -8.73
CA ASN A 139 15.69 20.59 -8.41
C ASN A 139 15.70 21.21 -7.01
N ASP A 140 14.56 21.25 -6.31
CA ASP A 140 14.44 21.69 -4.92
C ASP A 140 13.52 20.74 -4.14
N PRO A 141 13.99 19.53 -3.77
CA PRO A 141 13.17 18.53 -3.10
C PRO A 141 12.80 18.91 -1.66
N THR A 142 13.49 19.91 -1.09
CA THR A 142 13.21 20.48 0.23
C THR A 142 12.18 21.61 0.18
N GLY A 143 12.07 22.31 -0.96
CA GLY A 143 11.29 23.54 -1.09
C GLY A 143 11.93 24.74 -0.37
N ASP A 144 13.22 24.67 -0.06
CA ASP A 144 13.92 25.72 0.70
C ASP A 144 14.26 26.94 -0.18
N GLY A 145 14.43 26.72 -1.48
CA GLY A 145 14.78 27.77 -2.45
C GLY A 145 16.24 28.19 -2.43
N PHE A 146 17.14 27.30 -2.00
CA PHE A 146 18.59 27.53 -2.09
C PHE A 146 19.09 27.42 -3.54
N PHE A 147 20.20 28.11 -3.81
CA PHE A 147 20.89 28.14 -5.09
C PHE A 147 21.87 26.97 -5.22
#